data_AF-A0A440VBC7-F1
#
_entry.id   AF-A0A440VBC7-F1
#
_cell.length_a   1.000
_cell.length_b   1.000
_cell.length_c   1.000
_cell.angle_alpha   90.00
_cell.angle_beta   90.00
_cell.angle_gamma   90.00
#
_symmetry.space_group_name_H-M   'P 1'
#
loop_
_entity.id
_entity.type
_entity.pdbx_description
1 polymer ?
#
loop_
_entity_poly.entity_id
_entity_poly.type
_entity_poly.pdbx_seq_one_letter_code
_entity_poly.pdbx_strand_id
1 'polypeptide(L)'
;LLAYAKIVLFSDIVASDVPDDPHFDRDLMGYFPERMAKKFAGEIRAHRLRREIIARVVANDLVNRGGPSFVNRLQEATGRTAGAVVRTFALVRDGFALPWLYKEIDALDNQIDGQTQLDLYQAVSRLIFMTSGWYLKNDLSSAPLGQRIADLQEARKSLEPKLISLLPAFSRERIEARRHDLFEGGAPDKLAEKLALAEVSDLIPDIALTARTANADIVSAARAFFAVSDAFRIPRVEEAARSIMPPDYYDQLALSRATDTIGAARRGIAVAALTAHGQAVDPVAAWLE
;
A
#
# COMPACT_ATOMS: atom_id res chain seq x y z
N LEU A 1 14.86 -15.04 14.82
CA LEU A 1 14.21 -13.71 14.65
C LEU A 1 12.75 -13.83 14.20
N LEU A 2 12.43 -14.49 13.07
CA LEU A 2 11.07 -14.59 12.54
C LEU A 2 10.03 -15.16 13.53
N ALA A 3 10.33 -16.29 14.18
CA ALA A 3 9.42 -16.90 15.14
C ALA A 3 9.15 -16.00 16.35
N TYR A 4 10.16 -15.28 16.83
CA TYR A 4 10.04 -14.35 17.95
C TYR A 4 9.17 -13.14 17.58
N ALA A 5 9.39 -12.55 16.40
CA ALA A 5 8.56 -11.47 15.88
C ALA A 5 7.08 -11.87 15.82
N LYS A 6 6.78 -13.12 15.39
CA LYS A 6 5.41 -13.65 15.38
C LYS A 6 4.81 -13.81 16.79
N ILE A 7 5.61 -14.24 17.78
CA ILE A 7 5.13 -14.45 19.16
C ILE A 7 4.81 -13.12 19.85
N VAL A 8 5.69 -12.13 19.70
CA VAL A 8 5.49 -10.79 20.27
C VAL A 8 4.27 -10.14 19.61
N LEU A 9 4.25 -10.10 18.27
CA LEU A 9 3.14 -9.50 17.53
C LEU A 9 1.80 -10.18 17.83
N PHE A 10 1.78 -11.51 17.98
CA PHE A 10 0.58 -12.23 18.40
C PHE A 10 0.04 -11.70 19.74
N SER A 11 0.92 -11.54 20.72
CA SER A 11 0.53 -11.07 22.06
C SER A 11 -0.01 -9.64 22.00
N ASP A 12 0.63 -8.77 21.24
CA ASP A 12 0.19 -7.39 21.03
C ASP A 12 -1.18 -7.31 20.32
N ILE A 13 -1.42 -8.18 19.33
CA ILE A 13 -2.71 -8.24 18.62
C ILE A 13 -3.81 -8.74 19.57
N VAL A 14 -3.57 -9.83 20.32
CA VAL A 14 -4.55 -10.37 21.28
C VAL A 14 -4.90 -9.36 22.36
N ALA A 15 -3.95 -8.52 22.79
CA ALA A 15 -4.20 -7.47 23.77
C ALA A 15 -4.92 -6.22 23.18
N SER A 16 -4.98 -6.10 21.86
CA SER A 16 -5.62 -4.99 21.16
C SER A 16 -7.09 -5.24 20.82
N ASP A 17 -7.77 -4.23 20.31
CA ASP A 17 -9.12 -4.30 19.74
C ASP A 17 -9.15 -4.80 18.28
N VAL A 18 -7.99 -5.14 17.68
CA VAL A 18 -7.90 -5.61 16.29
C VAL A 18 -8.76 -6.85 16.04
N PRO A 19 -8.72 -7.91 16.88
CA PRO A 19 -9.52 -9.11 16.62
C PRO A 19 -11.03 -8.90 16.73
N ASP A 20 -11.49 -7.77 17.25
CA ASP A 20 -12.91 -7.45 17.38
C ASP A 20 -13.48 -6.75 16.14
N ASP A 21 -12.62 -6.25 15.25
CA ASP A 21 -13.08 -5.64 14.00
C ASP A 21 -13.75 -6.71 13.12
N PRO A 22 -15.02 -6.50 12.69
CA PRO A 22 -15.77 -7.46 11.88
C PRO A 22 -15.06 -7.88 10.60
N HIS A 23 -14.17 -7.03 10.06
CA HIS A 23 -13.41 -7.34 8.88
C HIS A 23 -12.58 -8.63 9.02
N PHE A 24 -12.02 -8.92 10.20
CA PHE A 24 -11.20 -10.11 10.43
C PHE A 24 -12.01 -11.41 10.60
N ASP A 25 -13.34 -11.37 10.54
CA ASP A 25 -14.15 -12.60 10.45
C ASP A 25 -13.74 -13.45 9.24
N ARG A 26 -13.31 -12.79 8.15
CA ARG A 26 -12.78 -13.49 6.97
C ARG A 26 -11.53 -14.32 7.29
N ASP A 27 -10.65 -13.79 8.13
CA ASP A 27 -9.39 -14.43 8.52
C ASP A 27 -9.67 -15.60 9.47
N LEU A 28 -10.63 -15.42 10.38
CA LEU A 28 -11.15 -16.48 11.24
C LEU A 28 -11.73 -17.63 10.40
N MET A 29 -12.63 -17.33 9.48
CA MET A 29 -13.32 -18.34 8.69
C MET A 29 -12.37 -19.04 7.71
N GLY A 30 -11.40 -18.31 7.15
CA GLY A 30 -10.36 -18.86 6.27
C GLY A 30 -9.37 -19.80 6.95
N TYR A 31 -9.27 -19.78 8.29
CA TYR A 31 -8.46 -20.71 9.04
C TYR A 31 -9.04 -22.14 9.03
N PHE A 32 -10.37 -22.26 9.02
CA PHE A 32 -11.05 -23.55 9.08
C PHE A 32 -11.29 -24.13 7.68
N PRO A 33 -11.30 -25.46 7.52
CA PRO A 33 -11.70 -26.09 6.27
C PRO A 33 -13.09 -25.62 5.82
N GLU A 34 -13.28 -25.39 4.52
CA GLU A 34 -14.48 -24.73 3.97
C GLU A 34 -15.79 -25.39 4.40
N ARG A 35 -15.83 -26.73 4.44
CA ARG A 35 -17.02 -27.49 4.89
C ARG A 35 -17.38 -27.18 6.35
N MET A 36 -16.37 -27.03 7.21
CA MET A 36 -16.54 -26.72 8.62
C MET A 36 -16.96 -25.26 8.80
N ALA A 37 -16.29 -24.35 8.11
CA ALA A 37 -16.61 -22.92 8.10
C ALA A 37 -18.07 -22.67 7.67
N LYS A 38 -18.57 -23.36 6.65
CA LYS A 38 -19.98 -23.23 6.22
C LYS A 38 -20.97 -23.82 7.22
N LYS A 39 -20.72 -25.03 7.71
CA LYS A 39 -21.67 -25.77 8.55
C LYS A 39 -21.77 -25.25 9.99
N PHE A 40 -20.66 -24.76 10.54
CA PHE A 40 -20.54 -24.37 11.95
C PHE A 40 -20.17 -22.90 12.13
N ALA A 41 -20.66 -22.04 11.22
CA ALA A 41 -20.27 -20.63 11.19
C ALA A 41 -20.64 -19.86 12.46
N GLY A 42 -21.76 -20.21 13.11
CA GLY A 42 -22.19 -19.58 14.37
C GLY A 42 -21.26 -19.95 15.52
N GLU A 43 -20.94 -21.24 15.63
CA GLU A 43 -20.08 -21.80 16.67
C GLU A 43 -18.63 -21.29 16.53
N ILE A 44 -18.13 -21.17 15.31
CA ILE A 44 -16.80 -20.60 15.04
C ILE A 44 -16.73 -19.14 15.49
N ARG A 45 -17.76 -18.33 15.21
CA ARG A 45 -17.82 -16.92 15.64
C ARG A 45 -17.93 -16.76 17.15
N ALA A 46 -18.65 -17.66 17.81
CA ALA A 46 -18.80 -17.67 19.27
C ALA A 46 -17.64 -18.37 19.99
N HIS A 47 -16.64 -18.89 19.26
CA HIS A 47 -15.57 -19.70 19.84
C HIS A 47 -14.71 -18.89 20.81
N ARG A 48 -14.39 -19.48 21.98
CA ARG A 48 -13.60 -18.80 23.03
C ARG A 48 -12.22 -18.35 22.57
N LEU A 49 -11.62 -19.05 21.61
CA LEU A 49 -10.31 -18.72 21.02
C LEU A 49 -10.40 -17.87 19.74
N ARG A 50 -11.56 -17.27 19.44
CA ARG A 50 -11.74 -16.47 18.22
C ARG A 50 -10.64 -15.41 18.07
N ARG A 51 -10.34 -14.69 19.15
CA ARG A 51 -9.35 -13.59 19.15
C ARG A 51 -7.95 -14.11 18.85
N GLU A 52 -7.57 -15.22 19.48
CA GLU A 52 -6.28 -15.87 19.32
C GLU A 52 -6.11 -16.45 17.92
N ILE A 53 -7.15 -17.08 17.35
CA ILE A 53 -7.08 -17.61 15.99
C ILE A 53 -6.87 -16.46 14.98
N ILE A 54 -7.65 -15.38 15.09
CA ILE A 54 -7.47 -14.18 14.25
C ILE A 54 -6.06 -13.62 14.40
N ALA A 55 -5.60 -13.40 15.64
CA ALA A 55 -4.27 -12.86 15.90
C ALA A 55 -3.18 -13.74 15.30
N ARG A 56 -3.31 -15.07 15.40
CA ARG A 56 -2.35 -16.02 14.86
C ARG A 56 -2.31 -15.99 13.34
N VAL A 57 -3.46 -15.97 12.69
CA VAL A 57 -3.55 -15.91 11.21
C VAL A 57 -2.92 -14.61 10.73
N VAL A 58 -3.37 -13.47 11.26
CA VAL A 58 -2.95 -12.14 10.81
C VAL A 58 -1.47 -11.87 11.11
N ALA A 59 -0.96 -12.28 12.27
CA ALA A 59 0.47 -12.14 12.60
C ALA A 59 1.36 -12.96 11.64
N ASN A 60 0.95 -14.19 11.31
CA ASN A 60 1.69 -14.99 10.33
C ASN A 60 1.67 -14.35 8.95
N ASP A 61 0.49 -13.90 8.53
CA ASP A 61 0.24 -13.27 7.25
C ASP A 61 1.11 -12.02 7.05
N LEU A 62 1.08 -11.12 8.05
CA LEU A 62 1.86 -9.91 8.07
C LEU A 62 3.36 -10.20 8.07
N VAL A 63 3.85 -11.09 8.94
CA VAL A 63 5.28 -11.37 9.05
C VAL A 63 5.82 -12.10 7.82
N ASN A 64 5.03 -13.00 7.21
CA ASN A 64 5.44 -13.69 5.99
C ASN A 64 5.58 -12.72 4.79
N ARG A 65 4.73 -11.69 4.71
CA ARG A 65 4.71 -10.74 3.58
C ARG A 65 5.55 -9.49 3.80
N GLY A 66 5.53 -8.93 5.00
CA GLY A 66 6.27 -7.74 5.36
C GLY A 66 7.68 -8.03 5.90
N GLY A 67 7.93 -9.27 6.32
CA GLY A 67 9.17 -9.66 7.00
C GLY A 67 9.14 -9.39 8.51
N PRO A 68 10.15 -9.90 9.25
CA PRO A 68 10.19 -9.84 10.71
C PRO A 68 10.32 -8.43 11.28
N SER A 69 10.88 -7.49 10.53
CA SER A 69 11.09 -6.11 10.97
C SER A 69 9.94 -5.16 10.60
N PHE A 70 8.93 -5.64 9.86
CA PHE A 70 7.88 -4.79 9.29
C PHE A 70 7.19 -3.91 10.32
N VAL A 71 6.71 -4.54 11.40
CA VAL A 71 5.94 -3.85 12.45
C VAL A 71 6.83 -2.83 13.15
N ASN A 72 7.98 -3.25 13.68
CA ASN A 72 8.88 -2.35 14.42
C ASN A 72 9.31 -1.15 13.57
N ARG A 73 9.69 -1.37 12.30
CA ARG A 73 10.09 -0.27 11.40
C ARG A 73 8.97 0.75 11.20
N LEU A 74 7.72 0.29 11.06
CA LEU A 74 6.58 1.19 10.93
C LEU A 74 6.23 1.87 12.26
N GLN A 75 6.34 1.17 13.39
CA GLN A 75 6.11 1.77 14.70
C GLN A 75 7.15 2.87 14.99
N GLU A 76 8.42 2.62 14.74
CA GLU A 76 9.50 3.61 14.90
C GLU A 76 9.31 4.80 13.96
N ALA A 77 8.97 4.56 12.69
CA ALA A 77 8.82 5.62 11.70
C ALA A 77 7.56 6.49 11.89
N THR A 78 6.54 5.98 12.59
CA THR A 78 5.21 6.64 12.67
C THR A 78 4.70 6.88 14.09
N GLY A 79 5.35 6.31 15.10
CA GLY A 79 4.90 6.34 16.50
C GLY A 79 3.60 5.57 16.76
N ARG A 80 3.09 4.80 15.78
CA ARG A 80 1.81 4.08 15.89
C ARG A 80 1.97 2.75 16.63
N THR A 81 0.87 2.23 17.16
CA THR A 81 0.84 0.94 17.86
C THR A 81 0.88 -0.24 16.88
N ALA A 82 1.30 -1.42 17.35
CA ALA A 82 1.27 -2.64 16.55
C ALA A 82 -0.13 -2.95 16.01
N GLY A 83 -1.18 -2.71 16.81
CA GLY A 83 -2.57 -2.86 16.37
C GLY A 83 -2.95 -1.93 15.22
N ALA A 84 -2.46 -0.68 15.22
CA ALA A 84 -2.65 0.24 14.10
C ALA A 84 -1.92 -0.25 12.83
N VAL A 85 -0.69 -0.75 12.97
CA VAL A 85 0.08 -1.33 11.86
C VAL A 85 -0.67 -2.53 11.25
N VAL A 86 -1.24 -3.41 12.09
CA VAL A 86 -1.97 -4.59 11.65
C VAL A 86 -3.25 -4.23 10.89
N ARG A 87 -4.01 -3.23 11.37
CA ARG A 87 -5.18 -2.73 10.62
C ARG A 87 -4.78 -2.13 9.28
N THR A 88 -3.72 -1.34 9.25
CA THR A 88 -3.23 -0.75 8.00
C THR A 88 -2.72 -1.83 7.05
N PHE A 89 -2.05 -2.87 7.56
CA PHE A 89 -1.68 -4.02 6.74
C PHE A 89 -2.91 -4.70 6.12
N ALA A 90 -3.98 -4.94 6.89
CA ALA A 90 -5.23 -5.51 6.37
C ALA A 90 -5.87 -4.59 5.32
N LEU A 91 -5.87 -3.27 5.56
CA LEU A 91 -6.33 -2.25 4.61
C LEU A 91 -5.60 -2.35 3.27
N VAL A 92 -4.26 -2.44 3.31
CA VAL A 92 -3.43 -2.53 2.10
C VAL A 92 -3.56 -3.91 1.43
N ARG A 93 -3.55 -4.99 2.21
CA ARG A 93 -3.71 -6.37 1.74
C ARG A 93 -4.98 -6.51 0.90
N ASP A 94 -6.10 -6.04 1.43
CA ASP A 94 -7.41 -6.26 0.81
C ASP A 94 -7.77 -5.13 -0.16
N GLY A 95 -7.31 -3.91 0.11
CA GLY A 95 -7.44 -2.77 -0.78
C GLY A 95 -6.71 -2.96 -2.10
N PHE A 96 -5.53 -3.60 -2.09
CA PHE A 96 -4.76 -3.93 -3.30
C PHE A 96 -5.05 -5.32 -3.86
N ALA A 97 -5.96 -6.08 -3.24
CA ALA A 97 -6.26 -7.47 -3.62
C ALA A 97 -5.00 -8.37 -3.68
N LEU A 98 -4.09 -8.19 -2.72
CA LEU A 98 -2.80 -8.88 -2.69
C LEU A 98 -2.90 -10.42 -2.67
N PRO A 99 -3.90 -11.06 -2.04
CA PRO A 99 -4.03 -12.52 -2.11
C PRO A 99 -4.11 -13.06 -3.54
N TRP A 100 -4.74 -12.33 -4.46
CA TRP A 100 -4.73 -12.70 -5.88
C TRP A 100 -3.34 -12.55 -6.48
N LEU A 101 -2.65 -11.45 -6.18
CA LEU A 101 -1.31 -11.18 -6.72
C LEU A 101 -0.28 -12.22 -6.26
N TYR A 102 -0.31 -12.59 -4.98
CA TYR A 102 0.52 -13.68 -4.45
C TYR A 102 0.21 -15.00 -5.15
N LYS A 103 -1.07 -15.35 -5.33
CA LYS A 103 -1.45 -16.59 -6.03
C LYS A 103 -0.91 -16.65 -7.47
N GLU A 104 -0.93 -15.53 -8.20
CA GLU A 104 -0.37 -15.48 -9.56
C GLU A 104 1.16 -15.64 -9.55
N ILE A 105 1.86 -15.07 -8.57
CA ILE A 105 3.31 -15.24 -8.42
C ILE A 105 3.65 -16.67 -7.98
N ASP A 106 2.91 -17.24 -7.04
CA ASP A 106 3.08 -18.62 -6.54
C ASP A 106 2.89 -19.64 -7.67
N ALA A 107 1.99 -19.37 -8.63
CA ALA A 107 1.77 -20.23 -9.79
C ALA A 107 2.96 -20.29 -10.76
N LEU A 108 3.93 -19.39 -10.61
CA LEU A 108 5.19 -19.39 -11.37
C LEU A 108 6.30 -20.19 -10.69
N ASP A 109 6.02 -20.84 -9.54
CA ASP A 109 6.99 -21.69 -8.86
C ASP A 109 7.48 -22.81 -9.78
N ASN A 110 8.81 -22.92 -9.90
CA ASN A 110 9.50 -23.79 -10.85
C ASN A 110 9.17 -23.54 -12.35
N GLN A 111 8.56 -22.41 -12.71
CA GLN A 111 8.30 -22.00 -14.11
C GLN A 111 9.25 -20.91 -14.60
N ILE A 112 9.75 -20.07 -13.70
CA ILE A 112 10.71 -19.00 -13.99
C ILE A 112 11.94 -19.11 -13.09
N ASP A 113 12.96 -18.31 -13.35
CA ASP A 113 14.12 -18.21 -12.47
C ASP A 113 13.71 -17.80 -11.04
N GLY A 114 14.29 -18.46 -10.04
CA GLY A 114 13.93 -18.25 -8.64
C GLY A 114 14.26 -16.83 -8.14
N GLN A 115 15.33 -16.21 -8.64
CA GLN A 115 15.63 -14.82 -8.30
C GLN A 115 14.59 -13.88 -8.92
N THR A 116 14.18 -14.12 -10.17
CA THR A 116 13.09 -13.35 -10.79
C THR A 116 11.81 -13.44 -9.96
N GLN A 117 11.42 -14.64 -9.51
CA GLN A 117 10.23 -14.81 -8.67
C GLN A 117 10.34 -14.07 -7.32
N LEU A 118 11.51 -14.09 -6.69
CA LEU A 118 11.79 -13.31 -5.48
C LEU A 118 11.65 -11.80 -5.71
N ASP A 119 12.11 -11.30 -6.87
CA ASP A 119 11.98 -9.90 -7.23
C ASP A 119 10.50 -9.49 -7.41
N LEU A 120 9.63 -10.40 -7.90
CA LEU A 120 8.19 -10.17 -7.95
C LEU A 120 7.61 -10.01 -6.54
N TYR A 121 7.95 -10.91 -5.61
CA TYR A 121 7.52 -10.77 -4.22
C TYR A 121 8.06 -9.51 -3.55
N GLN A 122 9.28 -9.09 -3.90
CA GLN A 122 9.87 -7.86 -3.37
C GLN A 122 9.12 -6.61 -3.85
N ALA A 123 8.64 -6.60 -5.09
CA ALA A 123 7.79 -5.52 -5.60
C ALA A 123 6.49 -5.39 -4.78
N VAL A 124 5.83 -6.50 -4.48
CA VAL A 124 4.63 -6.52 -3.62
C VAL A 124 4.95 -6.07 -2.20
N SER A 125 6.06 -6.55 -1.64
CA SER A 125 6.50 -6.19 -0.29
C SER A 125 6.79 -4.69 -0.16
N ARG A 126 7.36 -4.09 -1.20
CA ARG A 126 7.60 -2.64 -1.27
C ARG A 126 6.28 -1.86 -1.30
N LEU A 127 5.33 -2.26 -2.14
CA LEU A 127 3.99 -1.66 -2.18
C LEU A 127 3.32 -1.72 -0.79
N ILE A 128 3.37 -2.87 -0.11
CA ILE A 128 2.83 -3.02 1.25
C ILE A 128 3.47 -2.03 2.20
N PHE A 129 4.80 -1.97 2.24
CA PHE A 129 5.53 -1.14 3.19
C PHE A 129 5.31 0.37 2.95
N MET A 130 5.46 0.82 1.70
CA MET A 130 5.30 2.23 1.34
C MET A 130 3.89 2.71 1.62
N THR A 131 2.89 1.95 1.17
CA THR A 131 1.49 2.34 1.34
C THR A 131 1.06 2.29 2.81
N SER A 132 1.54 1.30 3.57
CA SER A 132 1.25 1.22 5.01
C SER A 132 1.86 2.39 5.77
N GLY A 133 3.11 2.75 5.45
CA GLY A 133 3.77 3.92 6.02
C GLY A 133 3.00 5.20 5.71
N TRP A 134 2.53 5.37 4.48
CA TRP A 134 1.71 6.52 4.10
C TRP A 134 0.41 6.59 4.90
N TYR A 135 -0.34 5.48 5.00
CA TYR A 135 -1.60 5.43 5.76
C TYR A 135 -1.41 5.75 7.25
N LEU A 136 -0.37 5.20 7.88
CA LEU A 136 -0.10 5.42 9.30
C LEU A 136 0.24 6.88 9.63
N LYS A 137 0.84 7.61 8.67
CA LYS A 137 1.21 9.03 8.80
C LYS A 137 0.07 9.98 8.44
N ASN A 138 -0.70 9.67 7.38
CA ASN A 138 -1.61 10.63 6.75
C ASN A 138 -3.09 10.32 6.94
N ASP A 139 -3.46 9.07 7.23
CA ASP A 139 -4.87 8.71 7.37
C ASP A 139 -5.38 8.95 8.78
N LEU A 140 -6.21 9.98 8.90
CA LEU A 140 -6.90 10.37 10.13
C LEU A 140 -8.34 9.84 10.18
N SER A 141 -8.75 9.01 9.22
CA SER A 141 -10.09 8.46 9.17
C SER A 141 -10.38 7.56 10.37
N SER A 142 -11.50 7.84 11.04
CA SER A 142 -12.08 6.97 12.07
C SER A 142 -13.11 5.99 11.50
N ALA A 143 -13.23 5.90 10.16
CA ALA A 143 -14.18 5.00 9.52
C ALA A 143 -13.82 3.52 9.80
N PRO A 144 -14.81 2.62 9.83
CA PRO A 144 -14.57 1.18 9.97
C PRO A 144 -13.59 0.66 8.91
N LEU A 145 -12.78 -0.35 9.26
CA LEU A 145 -11.76 -0.91 8.37
C LEU A 145 -12.35 -1.38 7.03
N GLY A 146 -13.51 -2.05 7.06
CA GLY A 146 -14.21 -2.48 5.85
C GLY A 146 -14.57 -1.32 4.90
N GLN A 147 -14.97 -0.18 5.43
CA GLN A 147 -15.26 1.01 4.62
C GLN A 147 -13.99 1.58 4.01
N ARG A 148 -12.91 1.70 4.80
CA ARG A 148 -11.62 2.20 4.31
C ARG A 148 -11.06 1.33 3.18
N ILE A 149 -11.25 0.01 3.26
CA ILE A 149 -10.90 -0.94 2.19
C ILE A 149 -11.72 -0.66 0.94
N ALA A 150 -13.04 -0.50 1.08
CA ALA A 150 -13.92 -0.20 -0.05
C ALA A 150 -13.55 1.14 -0.73
N ASP A 151 -13.23 2.17 0.06
CA ASP A 151 -12.81 3.48 -0.44
C ASP A 151 -11.52 3.38 -1.26
N LEU A 152 -10.54 2.61 -0.78
CA LEU A 152 -9.29 2.36 -1.51
C LEU A 152 -9.55 1.56 -2.79
N GLN A 153 -10.41 0.53 -2.74
CA GLN A 153 -10.76 -0.26 -3.93
C GLN A 153 -11.45 0.60 -4.99
N GLU A 154 -12.37 1.48 -4.61
CA GLU A 154 -13.06 2.37 -5.53
C GLU A 154 -12.12 3.43 -6.12
N ALA A 155 -11.23 3.99 -5.30
CA ALA A 155 -10.19 4.90 -5.77
C ALA A 155 -9.27 4.23 -6.81
N ARG A 156 -8.84 2.99 -6.55
CA ARG A 156 -8.04 2.19 -7.48
C ARG A 156 -8.79 1.90 -8.77
N LYS A 157 -10.04 1.43 -8.67
CA LYS A 157 -10.89 1.15 -9.84
C LYS A 157 -11.08 2.37 -10.73
N SER A 158 -11.19 3.56 -10.13
CA SER A 158 -11.34 4.82 -10.85
C SER A 158 -10.04 5.32 -11.51
N LEU A 159 -8.88 5.09 -10.86
CA LEU A 159 -7.60 5.65 -11.28
C LEU A 159 -6.71 4.70 -12.08
N GLU A 160 -6.58 3.43 -11.71
CA GLU A 160 -5.64 2.49 -12.33
C GLU A 160 -5.76 2.43 -13.86
N PRO A 161 -6.97 2.37 -14.47
CA PRO A 161 -7.11 2.35 -15.93
C PRO A 161 -6.65 3.64 -16.63
N LYS A 162 -6.54 4.75 -15.89
CA LYS A 162 -6.17 6.07 -16.41
C LYS A 162 -4.75 6.48 -15.99
N LEU A 163 -4.13 5.72 -15.09
CA LEU A 163 -2.91 6.14 -14.41
C LEU A 163 -1.76 6.39 -15.40
N ILE A 164 -1.57 5.47 -16.36
CA ILE A 164 -0.50 5.55 -17.37
C ILE A 164 -0.62 6.79 -18.26
N SER A 165 -1.83 7.20 -18.63
CA SER A 165 -2.04 8.37 -19.47
C SER A 165 -1.86 9.69 -18.71
N LEU A 166 -2.10 9.68 -17.40
CA LEU A 166 -1.91 10.84 -16.53
C LEU A 166 -0.46 11.06 -16.08
N LEU A 167 0.38 10.03 -16.18
CA LEU A 167 1.77 10.10 -15.75
C LEU A 167 2.63 11.02 -16.65
N PRO A 168 3.60 11.73 -16.05
CA PRO A 168 4.66 12.39 -16.81
C PRO A 168 5.45 11.39 -17.66
N ALA A 169 6.01 11.85 -18.79
CA ALA A 169 6.73 11.00 -19.74
C ALA A 169 7.82 10.15 -19.07
N PHE A 170 8.61 10.76 -18.19
CA PHE A 170 9.66 10.10 -17.41
C PHE A 170 9.15 8.89 -16.62
N SER A 171 8.03 9.04 -15.91
CA SER A 171 7.46 7.95 -15.12
C SER A 171 6.79 6.89 -16.00
N ARG A 172 6.17 7.30 -17.12
CA ARG A 172 5.55 6.38 -18.07
C ARG A 172 6.57 5.46 -18.71
N GLU A 173 7.65 6.00 -19.26
CA GLU A 173 8.73 5.23 -19.90
C GLU A 173 9.31 4.19 -18.93
N ARG A 174 9.48 4.56 -17.66
CA ARG A 174 10.00 3.68 -16.61
C ARG A 174 9.06 2.50 -16.30
N ILE A 175 7.75 2.73 -16.28
CA ILE A 175 6.77 1.66 -16.05
C ILE A 175 6.70 0.72 -17.24
N GLU A 176 6.72 1.25 -18.46
CA GLU A 176 6.72 0.42 -19.66
C GLU A 176 8.00 -0.42 -19.75
N ALA A 177 9.17 0.16 -19.45
CA ALA A 177 10.43 -0.58 -19.34
C ALA A 177 10.34 -1.68 -18.28
N ARG A 178 9.81 -1.37 -17.09
CA ARG A 178 9.64 -2.36 -16.02
C ARG A 178 8.67 -3.48 -16.42
N ARG A 179 7.56 -3.16 -17.08
CA ARG A 179 6.61 -4.17 -17.60
C ARG A 179 7.31 -5.08 -18.60
N HIS A 180 8.09 -4.51 -19.51
CA HIS A 180 8.85 -5.27 -20.50
C HIS A 180 9.87 -6.21 -19.83
N ASP A 181 10.68 -5.70 -18.89
CA ASP A 181 11.66 -6.51 -18.16
C ASP A 181 11.01 -7.68 -17.41
N LEU A 182 9.84 -7.44 -16.79
CA LEU A 182 9.09 -8.48 -16.09
C LEU A 182 8.55 -9.55 -17.05
N PHE A 183 8.07 -9.13 -18.23
CA PHE A 183 7.58 -10.02 -19.25
C PHE A 183 8.70 -10.89 -19.85
N GLU A 184 9.84 -10.29 -20.18
CA GLU A 184 11.05 -11.01 -20.65
C GLU A 184 11.58 -11.97 -19.58
N GLY A 185 11.42 -11.63 -18.29
CA GLY A 185 11.71 -12.50 -17.16
C GLY A 185 10.75 -13.69 -16.99
N GLY A 186 9.73 -13.82 -17.84
CA GLY A 186 8.79 -14.94 -17.86
C GLY A 186 7.48 -14.70 -17.10
N ALA A 187 7.23 -13.48 -16.58
CA ALA A 187 5.94 -13.17 -15.97
C ALA A 187 4.85 -13.01 -17.05
N PRO A 188 3.65 -13.59 -16.86
CA PRO A 188 2.53 -13.36 -17.76
C PRO A 188 2.21 -11.87 -17.90
N ASP A 189 1.79 -11.42 -19.10
CA ASP A 189 1.59 -9.99 -19.41
C ASP A 189 0.72 -9.25 -18.38
N LYS A 190 -0.41 -9.85 -17.96
CA LYS A 190 -1.30 -9.27 -16.94
C LYS A 190 -0.63 -9.11 -15.57
N LEU A 191 0.27 -10.01 -15.20
CA LEU A 191 1.02 -9.94 -13.95
C LEU A 191 2.12 -8.89 -14.05
N ALA A 192 2.85 -8.87 -15.16
CA ALA A 192 3.88 -7.88 -15.46
C ALA A 192 3.30 -6.45 -15.44
N GLU A 193 2.15 -6.23 -16.08
CA GLU A 193 1.43 -4.95 -16.07
C GLU A 193 1.08 -4.51 -14.64
N LYS A 194 0.47 -5.39 -13.84
CA LYS A 194 0.07 -5.07 -12.47
C LYS A 194 1.26 -4.79 -11.55
N LEU A 195 2.34 -5.55 -11.68
CA LEU A 195 3.54 -5.36 -10.85
C LEU A 195 4.31 -4.11 -11.28
N ALA A 196 4.34 -3.77 -12.57
CA ALA A 196 4.93 -2.52 -13.04
C ALA A 196 4.12 -1.30 -12.55
N LEU A 197 2.78 -1.41 -12.57
CA LEU A 197 1.89 -0.36 -12.05
C LEU A 197 1.96 -0.18 -10.53
N ALA A 198 2.33 -1.22 -9.78
CA ALA A 198 2.36 -1.19 -8.32
C ALA A 198 3.18 -0.03 -7.74
N GLU A 199 4.27 0.39 -8.42
CA GLU A 199 5.11 1.51 -7.99
C GLU A 199 4.44 2.89 -8.08
N VAL A 200 3.37 3.01 -8.88
CA VAL A 200 2.60 4.25 -8.95
C VAL A 200 1.26 4.10 -8.23
N SER A 201 0.75 2.87 -8.12
CA SER A 201 -0.47 2.60 -7.37
C SER A 201 -0.32 2.90 -5.87
N ASP A 202 0.90 2.95 -5.32
CA ASP A 202 1.14 3.40 -3.94
C ASP A 202 0.86 4.90 -3.71
N LEU A 203 0.76 5.70 -4.78
CA LEU A 203 0.38 7.12 -4.76
C LEU A 203 -1.14 7.34 -4.70
N ILE A 204 -1.94 6.30 -5.02
CA ILE A 204 -3.41 6.40 -5.07
C ILE A 204 -4.01 6.91 -3.76
N PRO A 205 -3.59 6.46 -2.56
CA PRO A 205 -4.09 7.00 -1.31
C PRO A 205 -3.80 8.51 -1.14
N ASP A 206 -2.65 8.99 -1.61
CA ASP A 206 -2.25 10.40 -1.55
C ASP A 206 -3.08 11.28 -2.48
N ILE A 207 -3.34 10.76 -3.68
CA ILE A 207 -4.26 11.39 -4.65
C ILE A 207 -5.69 11.41 -4.10
N ALA A 208 -6.15 10.33 -3.47
CA ALA A 208 -7.48 10.27 -2.86
C ALA A 208 -7.61 11.25 -1.69
N LEU A 209 -6.57 11.42 -0.88
CA LEU A 209 -6.54 12.45 0.17
C LEU A 209 -6.56 13.87 -0.43
N THR A 210 -5.81 14.09 -1.51
CA THR A 210 -5.80 15.36 -2.26
C THR A 210 -7.20 15.70 -2.76
N ALA A 211 -7.87 14.74 -3.39
CA ALA A 211 -9.24 14.89 -3.90
C ALA A 211 -10.23 15.27 -2.79
N ARG A 212 -10.20 14.55 -1.66
CA ARG A 212 -11.07 14.85 -0.50
C ARG A 212 -10.79 16.22 0.10
N THR A 213 -9.52 16.59 0.23
CA THR A 213 -9.12 17.86 0.88
C THR A 213 -9.49 19.07 0.00
N ALA A 214 -9.33 18.94 -1.32
CA ALA A 214 -9.69 19.98 -2.28
C ALA A 214 -11.17 19.93 -2.71
N ASN A 215 -11.96 18.97 -2.22
CA ASN A 215 -13.32 18.68 -2.68
C ASN A 215 -13.44 18.56 -4.21
N ALA A 216 -12.48 17.87 -4.82
CA ALA A 216 -12.35 17.70 -6.28
C ALA A 216 -12.59 16.23 -6.68
N ASP A 217 -12.90 16.01 -7.96
CA ASP A 217 -12.95 14.65 -8.49
C ASP A 217 -11.56 14.01 -8.49
N ILE A 218 -11.52 12.69 -8.27
CA ILE A 218 -10.26 11.97 -8.08
C ILE A 218 -9.34 12.03 -9.31
N VAL A 219 -9.90 12.16 -10.52
CA VAL A 219 -9.12 12.21 -11.77
C VAL A 219 -8.48 13.58 -11.95
N SER A 220 -9.19 14.67 -11.61
CA SER A 220 -8.63 16.02 -11.61
C SER A 220 -7.62 16.20 -10.48
N ALA A 221 -7.84 15.58 -9.32
CA ALA A 221 -6.83 15.51 -8.27
C ALA A 221 -5.56 14.79 -8.75
N ALA A 222 -5.70 13.66 -9.46
CA ALA A 222 -4.57 12.95 -10.05
C ALA A 222 -3.82 13.82 -11.08
N ARG A 223 -4.54 14.52 -11.96
CA ARG A 223 -3.95 15.46 -12.93
C ARG A 223 -3.14 16.54 -12.23
N ALA A 224 -3.70 17.21 -11.23
CA ALA A 224 -2.99 18.23 -10.48
C ALA A 224 -1.77 17.65 -9.75
N PHE A 225 -1.92 16.49 -9.11
CA PHE A 225 -0.84 15.82 -8.39
C PHE A 225 0.34 15.47 -9.31
N PHE A 226 0.08 14.97 -10.51
CA PHE A 226 1.13 14.67 -11.49
C PHE A 226 1.68 15.91 -12.18
N ALA A 227 0.88 16.95 -12.42
CA ALA A 227 1.35 18.23 -12.94
C ALA A 227 2.33 18.91 -11.96
N VAL A 228 2.03 18.92 -10.66
CA VAL A 228 2.97 19.37 -9.62
C VAL A 228 4.23 18.51 -9.63
N SER A 229 4.07 17.19 -9.74
CA SER A 229 5.21 16.27 -9.78
C SER A 229 6.14 16.53 -10.97
N ASP A 230 5.59 16.86 -12.15
CA ASP A 230 6.40 17.15 -13.33
C ASP A 230 7.04 18.54 -13.27
N ALA A 231 6.28 19.56 -12.83
CA ALA A 231 6.78 20.93 -12.68
C ALA A 231 8.02 21.00 -11.78
N PHE A 232 8.00 20.24 -10.67
CA PHE A 232 9.12 20.18 -9.71
C PHE A 232 10.05 18.98 -9.91
N ARG A 233 9.86 18.18 -10.98
CA ARG A 233 10.66 16.98 -11.28
C ARG A 233 10.78 15.99 -10.11
N ILE A 234 9.73 15.90 -9.29
CA ILE A 234 9.68 15.08 -8.08
C ILE A 234 10.06 13.61 -8.33
N PRO A 235 9.60 12.94 -9.42
CA PRO A 235 9.96 11.56 -9.67
C PRO A 235 11.47 11.32 -9.80
N ARG A 236 12.24 12.30 -10.29
CA ARG A 236 13.71 12.21 -10.39
C ARG A 236 14.37 12.32 -9.03
N VAL A 237 13.82 13.17 -8.16
CA VAL A 237 14.29 13.32 -6.77
C VAL A 237 13.99 12.05 -5.98
N GLU A 238 12.79 11.48 -6.12
CA GLU A 238 12.40 10.22 -5.48
C GLU A 238 13.26 9.03 -5.98
N GLU A 239 13.66 9.02 -7.25
CA GLU A 239 14.60 8.03 -7.76
C GLU A 239 16.01 8.20 -7.18
N ALA A 240 16.54 9.43 -7.17
CA ALA A 240 17.84 9.70 -6.56
C ALA A 240 17.83 9.38 -5.05
N ALA A 241 16.73 9.66 -4.35
CA ALA A 241 16.58 9.30 -2.94
C ALA A 241 16.63 7.78 -2.73
N ARG A 242 16.04 6.99 -3.65
CA ARG A 242 16.03 5.52 -3.57
C ARG A 242 17.41 4.88 -3.83
N SER A 243 18.33 5.55 -4.51
CA SER A 243 19.68 5.04 -4.76
C SER A 243 20.65 5.31 -3.61
N ILE A 244 20.28 6.17 -2.65
CA ILE A 244 21.07 6.42 -1.45
C ILE A 244 21.03 5.16 -0.57
N MET A 245 22.21 4.69 -0.16
CA MET A 245 22.38 3.67 0.87
C MET A 245 22.78 4.36 2.18
N PRO A 246 21.84 4.61 3.10
CA PRO A 246 22.16 5.26 4.35
C PRO A 246 23.13 4.40 5.18
N PRO A 247 24.24 4.96 5.68
CA PRO A 247 25.24 4.20 6.43
C PRO A 247 24.74 3.80 7.82
N ASP A 248 23.80 4.55 8.40
CA ASP A 248 23.24 4.28 9.71
C ASP A 248 21.73 4.52 9.81
N TYR A 249 21.20 4.23 11.00
CA TYR A 249 19.80 4.37 11.35
C TYR A 249 19.29 5.82 11.26
N TYR A 250 20.09 6.78 11.71
CA TYR A 250 19.67 8.19 11.75
C TYR A 250 19.65 8.80 10.36
N ASP A 251 20.58 8.42 9.50
CA ASP A 251 20.59 8.80 8.09
C ASP A 251 19.40 8.18 7.34
N GLN A 252 19.04 6.93 7.66
CA GLN A 252 17.83 6.31 7.10
C GLN A 252 16.57 7.06 7.53
N LEU A 253 16.49 7.49 8.80
CA LEU A 253 15.38 8.28 9.31
C LEU A 253 15.33 9.67 8.67
N ALA A 254 16.48 10.33 8.49
CA ALA A 254 16.58 11.62 7.83
C ALA A 254 16.10 11.56 6.37
N LEU A 255 16.56 10.56 5.62
CA LEU A 255 16.12 10.32 4.24
C LEU A 255 14.61 10.09 4.18
N SER A 256 14.06 9.23 5.05
CA SER A 256 12.62 8.99 5.11
C SER A 256 11.83 10.28 5.37
N ARG A 257 12.27 11.10 6.34
CA ARG A 257 11.60 12.37 6.67
C ARG A 257 11.67 13.38 5.52
N ALA A 258 12.79 13.44 4.81
CA ALA A 258 12.94 14.29 3.64
C ALA A 258 11.95 13.88 2.54
N THR A 259 11.85 12.58 2.24
CA THR A 259 10.89 12.06 1.26
C THR A 259 9.44 12.31 1.69
N ASP A 260 9.11 12.12 2.97
CA ASP A 260 7.77 12.42 3.51
C ASP A 260 7.40 13.91 3.33
N THR A 261 8.38 14.80 3.58
CA THR A 261 8.20 16.26 3.44
C THR A 261 7.92 16.63 1.98
N ILE A 262 8.63 16.02 1.03
CA ILE A 262 8.38 16.20 -0.41
C ILE A 262 6.96 15.74 -0.76
N GLY A 263 6.53 14.57 -0.28
CA GLY A 263 5.18 14.07 -0.52
C GLY A 263 4.09 14.98 0.05
N ALA A 264 4.27 15.45 1.29
CA ALA A 264 3.35 16.40 1.94
C ALA A 264 3.29 17.75 1.22
N ALA A 265 4.43 18.28 0.78
CA ALA A 265 4.50 19.52 0.01
C ALA A 265 3.80 19.39 -1.35
N ARG A 266 4.06 18.29 -2.08
CA ARG A 266 3.37 17.97 -3.35
C ARG A 266 1.86 17.98 -3.18
N ARG A 267 1.36 17.27 -2.16
CA ARG A 267 -0.07 17.25 -1.84
C ARG A 267 -0.60 18.64 -1.50
N GLY A 268 0.11 19.39 -0.65
CA GLY A 268 -0.28 20.74 -0.26
C GLY A 268 -0.41 21.69 -1.46
N ILE A 269 0.55 21.66 -2.38
CA ILE A 269 0.52 22.46 -3.62
C ILE A 269 -0.65 22.02 -4.51
N ALA A 270 -0.83 20.71 -4.72
CA ALA A 270 -1.93 20.20 -5.53
C ALA A 270 -3.30 20.62 -4.97
N VAL A 271 -3.48 20.57 -3.65
CA VAL A 271 -4.70 21.06 -2.98
C VAL A 271 -4.87 22.57 -3.17
N ALA A 272 -3.81 23.36 -2.99
CA ALA A 272 -3.86 24.81 -3.15
C ALA A 272 -4.24 25.20 -4.59
N ALA A 273 -3.62 24.57 -5.59
CA ALA A 273 -3.91 24.78 -7.00
C ALA A 273 -5.38 24.44 -7.34
N LEU A 274 -5.87 23.28 -6.89
CA LEU A 274 -7.27 22.87 -7.12
C LEU A 274 -8.28 23.79 -6.43
N THR A 275 -7.95 24.30 -5.23
CA THR A 275 -8.85 25.16 -4.47
C THR A 275 -8.90 26.58 -5.05
N ALA A 276 -7.75 27.13 -5.44
CA ALA A 276 -7.66 28.49 -5.97
C ALA A 276 -8.09 28.58 -7.45
N HIS A 277 -7.80 27.55 -8.26
CA HIS A 277 -7.96 27.57 -9.71
C HIS A 277 -8.76 26.37 -10.24
N GLY A 278 -9.69 25.80 -9.46
CA GLY A 278 -10.44 24.59 -9.85
C GLY A 278 -11.29 24.70 -11.12
N GLN A 279 -11.55 25.91 -11.62
CA GLN A 279 -12.23 26.15 -12.90
C GLN A 279 -11.28 26.34 -14.08
N ALA A 280 -9.97 26.45 -13.84
CA ALA A 280 -8.97 26.56 -14.90
C ALA A 280 -8.80 25.21 -15.60
N VAL A 281 -8.43 25.27 -16.89
CA VAL A 281 -8.13 24.06 -17.69
C VAL A 281 -6.91 23.32 -17.10
N ASP A 282 -5.94 24.07 -16.60
CA ASP A 282 -4.80 23.57 -15.83
C ASP A 282 -4.65 24.39 -14.53
N PRO A 283 -5.23 23.90 -13.41
CA PRO A 283 -5.15 24.57 -12.12
C PRO A 283 -3.71 24.74 -11.60
N VAL A 284 -2.79 23.86 -11.98
CA VAL A 284 -1.40 23.90 -11.50
C VAL A 284 -0.60 24.92 -12.27
N ALA A 285 -0.77 25.00 -13.59
CA ALA A 285 -0.15 26.06 -14.38
C ALA A 285 -0.58 27.45 -13.89
N ALA A 286 -1.88 27.65 -13.62
CA ALA A 286 -2.40 28.91 -13.10
C ALA A 286 -1.89 29.24 -11.68
N TRP A 287 -1.55 28.24 -10.88
CA TRP A 287 -0.98 28.44 -9.54
C TRP A 287 0.52 28.79 -9.56
N LEU A 288 1.24 28.40 -10.62
CA LEU A 288 2.67 28.64 -10.77
C LEU A 288 3.02 30.05 -11.31
N GLU A 289 2.05 30.74 -11.91
CA GLU A 289 2.15 32.13 -12.36
C GLU A 289 2.04 33.13 -11.19
#